data_AF-A0A5B6VKR8-F1
#
_entry.id   AF-A0A5B6VKR8-F1
#
_cell.length_a   1.000
_cell.length_b   1.000
_cell.length_c   1.000
_cell.angle_alpha   90.00
_cell.angle_beta   90.00
_cell.angle_gamma   90.00
#
_symmetry.space_group_name_H-M   'P 1'
#
loop_
_entity.id
_entity.type
_entity.pdbx_description
1 polymer ?
#
loop_
_entity_poly.entity_id
_entity_poly.type
_entity_poly.pdbx_seq_one_letter_code
_entity_poly.pdbx_strand_id
1 'polypeptide(L)'
;MSGSCTPHGVELLILNKLQVDKIRKHGAEAFRANVDDDPEIDEFWLENTIKVFDELSYTPAECLKCAISLLRDTAYQWWNTLVSVVPREHVTWEFF
;
A
#
# COMPACT_ATOMS: atom_id res chain seq x y z
N MET A 1 -6.25 -36.17 7.17
CA MET A 1 -6.07 -34.76 7.56
C MET A 1 -5.21 -34.11 6.50
N SER A 2 -5.83 -33.53 5.46
CA SER A 2 -5.09 -32.85 4.39
C SER A 2 -5.08 -31.36 4.71
N GLY A 3 -3.99 -30.87 5.26
CA GLY A 3 -3.75 -29.44 5.42
C GLY A 3 -3.40 -28.85 4.07
N SER A 4 -4.40 -28.30 3.37
CA SER A 4 -4.18 -27.51 2.16
C SER A 4 -3.55 -26.17 2.58
N CYS A 5 -2.22 -26.10 2.52
CA CYS A 5 -1.51 -24.84 2.58
C CYS A 5 -1.92 -24.03 1.33
N THR A 6 -2.76 -23.02 1.52
CA THR A 6 -3.31 -22.21 0.43
C THR A 6 -2.19 -21.44 -0.28
N PRO A 7 -2.02 -21.56 -1.62
CA PRO A 7 -0.94 -20.90 -2.38
C PRO A 7 -1.05 -19.36 -2.41
N HIS A 8 -2.26 -18.82 -2.19
CA HIS A 8 -2.59 -17.41 -2.37
C HIS A 8 -1.76 -16.45 -1.50
N GLY A 9 -1.37 -16.87 -0.29
CA GLY A 9 -0.57 -16.03 0.61
C GLY A 9 0.86 -15.80 0.11
N VAL A 10 1.45 -16.81 -0.53
CA VAL A 10 2.81 -16.73 -1.08
C VAL A 10 2.80 -15.94 -2.39
N GLU A 11 1.78 -16.15 -3.22
CA GLU A 11 1.58 -15.42 -4.48
C GLU A 11 1.38 -13.92 -4.24
N LEU A 12 0.57 -13.54 -3.24
CA LEU A 12 0.38 -12.15 -2.85
C LEU A 12 1.66 -11.50 -2.33
N LEU A 13 2.47 -12.23 -1.53
CA LEU A 13 3.76 -11.74 -1.03
C LEU A 13 4.78 -11.54 -2.15
N ILE A 14 4.81 -12.43 -3.14
CA ILE A 14 5.69 -12.31 -4.31
C ILE A 14 5.25 -11.13 -5.19
N LEU A 15 3.94 -10.98 -5.42
CA LEU A 15 3.38 -9.88 -6.20
C LEU A 15 3.67 -8.53 -5.52
N ASN A 16 3.48 -8.45 -4.20
CA ASN A 16 3.81 -7.26 -3.42
C ASN A 16 5.29 -6.92 -3.49
N LYS A 17 6.19 -7.91 -3.36
CA LYS A 17 7.63 -7.68 -3.55
C LYS A 17 7.95 -7.13 -4.94
N LEU A 18 7.35 -7.72 -5.98
CA LEU A 18 7.58 -7.31 -7.36
C LEU A 18 7.04 -5.90 -7.66
N GLN A 19 5.89 -5.54 -7.07
CA GLN A 19 5.30 -4.20 -7.17
C GLN A 19 6.14 -3.16 -6.42
N VAL A 20 6.56 -3.45 -5.19
CA VAL A 20 7.45 -2.59 -4.39
C VAL A 20 8.79 -2.35 -5.10
N ASP A 21 9.38 -3.38 -5.71
CA ASP A 21 10.62 -3.22 -6.46
C ASP A 21 10.43 -2.40 -7.74
N LYS A 22 9.26 -2.44 -8.38
CA LYS A 22 8.95 -1.61 -9.56
C LYS A 22 8.82 -0.14 -9.18
N ILE A 23 8.07 0.20 -8.14
CA ILE A 23 7.87 1.59 -7.73
C ILE A 23 9.16 2.19 -7.15
N ARG A 24 9.99 1.40 -6.47
CA ARG A 24 11.30 1.86 -5.98
C ARG A 24 12.26 2.23 -7.12
N LYS A 25 12.18 1.56 -8.26
CA LYS A 25 12.96 1.93 -9.46
C LYS A 25 12.55 3.28 -10.05
N HIS A 26 11.34 3.74 -9.77
CA HIS A 26 10.82 5.03 -10.22
C HIS A 26 10.94 6.11 -9.13
N GLY A 27 11.69 5.85 -8.06
CA GLY A 27 11.96 6.84 -7.01
C GLY A 27 10.93 6.90 -5.88
N ALA A 28 9.94 6.00 -5.84
CA ALA A 28 9.05 5.87 -4.69
C ALA A 28 9.77 5.13 -3.54
N GLU A 29 9.87 5.77 -2.37
CA GLU A 29 10.39 5.12 -1.17
C GLU A 29 9.25 4.41 -0.41
N ALA A 30 9.56 3.53 0.55
CA ALA A 30 8.54 2.94 1.42
C ALA A 30 8.17 3.94 2.53
N PHE A 31 6.87 4.06 2.86
CA PHE A 31 6.44 4.95 3.92
C PHE A 31 6.97 4.46 5.27
N ARG A 32 7.63 5.35 6.01
CA ARG A 32 8.05 5.11 7.40
C ARG A 32 7.53 6.27 8.23
N ALA A 33 6.29 6.17 8.69
CA ALA A 33 5.80 7.12 9.68
C ALA A 33 6.54 6.95 11.01
N ASN A 34 7.30 7.96 11.39
CA ASN A 34 7.79 8.19 12.73
C ASN A 34 6.86 9.19 13.44
N VAL A 35 6.73 9.07 14.77
CA VAL A 35 5.82 9.93 15.54
C VAL A 35 6.25 11.41 15.56
N ASP A 36 7.49 11.68 15.15
CA ASP A 36 8.12 13.00 15.02
C ASP A 36 8.29 13.45 13.55
N ASP A 37 7.79 12.69 12.57
CA ASP A 37 7.96 13.07 11.17
C ASP A 37 7.13 14.32 10.83
N ASP A 38 7.73 15.15 10.00
CA ASP A 38 7.12 16.40 9.55
C ASP A 38 6.00 16.10 8.55
N PRO A 39 4.80 16.69 8.70
CA PRO A 39 3.69 16.47 7.79
C PRO A 39 4.01 16.83 6.32
N GLU A 40 4.97 17.73 6.07
CA GLU A 40 5.45 18.01 4.70
C GLU A 40 6.19 16.81 4.09
N ILE A 41 6.85 15.97 4.90
CA ILE A 41 7.52 14.74 4.44
C ILE A 41 6.48 13.68 4.05
N ASP A 42 5.41 13.57 4.85
CA ASP A 42 4.30 12.64 4.58
C ASP A 42 3.54 13.03 3.30
N GLU A 43 3.27 14.33 3.12
CA GLU A 43 2.62 14.87 1.92
C GLU A 43 3.50 14.66 0.68
N PHE A 44 4.79 15.01 0.76
CA PHE A 44 5.73 14.81 -0.33
C PHE A 44 5.85 13.33 -0.76
N TRP A 45 5.87 12.41 0.22
CA TRP A 45 5.89 10.98 -0.05
C TRP A 45 4.63 10.53 -0.80
N LEU A 46 3.46 11.02 -0.37
CA LEU A 46 2.17 10.68 -0.97
C LEU A 46 2.09 11.21 -2.40
N GLU A 47 2.44 12.47 -2.64
CA GLU A 47 2.45 13.09 -3.98
C GLU A 47 3.38 12.35 -4.95
N ASN A 48 4.59 12.00 -4.50
CA ASN A 48 5.54 11.25 -5.32
C ASN A 48 5.01 9.84 -5.65
N THR A 49 4.35 9.18 -4.70
CA THR A 49 3.74 7.86 -4.90
C THR A 49 2.58 7.93 -5.90
N ILE A 50 1.71 8.94 -5.80
CA ILE A 50 0.61 9.19 -6.75
C ILE A 50 1.17 9.41 -8.16
N LYS A 51 2.22 10.22 -8.28
CA LYS A 51 2.86 10.50 -9.57
C LYS A 51 3.44 9.23 -10.20
N VAL A 52 4.12 8.38 -9.43
CA VAL A 52 4.64 7.10 -9.92
C VAL A 52 3.50 6.17 -10.36
N PHE A 53 2.36 6.17 -9.67
CA PHE A 53 1.21 5.37 -10.09
C PHE A 53 0.58 5.86 -11.39
N ASP A 54 0.49 7.18 -11.60
CA ASP A 54 0.04 7.80 -12.85
C ASP A 54 0.97 7.44 -14.02
N GLU A 55 2.29 7.58 -13.82
CA GLU A 55 3.32 7.21 -14.81
C GLU A 55 3.25 5.73 -15.20
N LEU A 56 2.92 4.85 -14.24
CA LEU A 56 2.75 3.42 -14.48
C LEU A 56 1.34 3.04 -15.00
N SER A 57 0.44 4.02 -15.14
CA SER A 57 -0.96 3.83 -15.55
C SER A 57 -1.68 2.78 -14.71
N TYR A 58 -1.46 2.78 -13.39
CA TYR A 58 -2.13 1.85 -12.48
C TYR A 58 -3.62 2.16 -12.40
N THR A 59 -4.44 1.11 -12.35
CA THR A 59 -5.87 1.27 -12.07
C THR A 59 -6.07 1.64 -10.59
N PRO A 60 -7.17 2.31 -10.21
CA PRO A 60 -7.43 2.67 -8.81
C PRO A 60 -7.35 1.48 -7.85
N ALA A 61 -7.76 0.29 -8.28
CA ALA A 61 -7.65 -0.94 -7.49
C ALA A 61 -6.20 -1.41 -7.30
N GLU A 62 -5.32 -1.18 -8.27
CA GLU A 62 -3.89 -1.47 -8.16
C GLU A 62 -3.17 -0.43 -7.31
N CYS A 63 -3.51 0.86 -7.46
CA CYS A 63 -3.00 1.95 -6.62
C CYS A 63 -3.28 1.67 -5.14
N LEU A 64 -4.54 1.35 -4.80
CA LEU A 64 -4.94 1.03 -3.43
C LEU A 64 -4.14 -0.15 -2.86
N LYS A 65 -4.00 -1.25 -3.60
CA LYS A 65 -3.21 -2.41 -3.16
C LYS A 65 -1.75 -2.05 -2.93
N CYS A 66 -1.16 -1.25 -3.81
CA CYS A 66 0.23 -0.83 -3.70
C CYS A 66 0.44 0.12 -2.52
N ALA A 67 -0.42 1.12 -2.36
CA ALA A 67 -0.36 2.06 -1.25
C ALA A 67 -0.50 1.35 0.11
N ILE A 68 -1.45 0.43 0.25
CA ILE A 68 -1.59 -0.38 1.46
C ILE A 68 -0.32 -1.20 1.73
N SER A 69 0.33 -1.72 0.70
CA SER A 69 1.56 -2.52 0.81
C SER A 69 2.79 -1.68 1.15
N LEU A 70 2.72 -0.36 0.93
CA LEU A 70 3.74 0.61 1.32
C LEU A 70 3.61 1.08 2.77
N LEU A 71 2.41 0.96 3.36
CA LEU A 71 2.20 1.32 4.77
C LEU A 71 3.04 0.44 5.69
N ARG A 72 3.60 1.06 6.74
CA ARG A 72 4.38 0.37 7.77
C ARG A 72 3.92 0.76 9.16
N ASP A 73 4.27 -0.09 10.14
CA ASP A 73 4.14 0.17 11.57
C ASP A 73 2.76 0.73 11.95
N THR A 74 2.73 1.93 12.53
CA THR A 74 1.52 2.60 13.03
C THR A 74 0.51 2.88 11.91
N ALA A 75 0.98 3.27 10.72
CA ALA A 75 0.09 3.58 9.60
C ALA A 75 -0.64 2.33 9.09
N TYR A 76 0.06 1.19 9.03
CA TYR A 76 -0.57 -0.09 8.67
C TYR A 76 -1.57 -0.57 9.72
N GLN A 77 -1.25 -0.40 11.02
CA GLN A 77 -2.18 -0.74 12.10
C GLN A 77 -3.43 0.14 12.09
N TRP A 78 -3.26 1.44 11.86
CA TRP A 78 -4.37 2.38 11.74
C TRP A 78 -5.26 2.03 10.55
N TRP A 79 -4.68 1.77 9.37
CA TRP A 79 -5.42 1.35 8.19
C TRP A 79 -6.24 0.08 8.45
N ASN A 80 -5.65 -0.96 9.06
CA ASN A 80 -6.39 -2.19 9.40
C ASN A 80 -7.56 -1.94 10.36
N THR A 81 -7.38 -1.03 11.32
CA THR A 81 -8.45 -0.66 12.27
C THR A 81 -9.57 0.06 11.53
N LEU A 82 -9.25 1.00 10.65
CA LEU A 82 -10.23 1.74 9.85
C LEU A 82 -11.05 0.82 8.95
N VAL A 83 -10.40 -0.06 8.18
CA VAL A 83 -11.12 -0.98 7.28
C VAL A 83 -11.88 -2.08 8.02
N SER A 84 -11.64 -2.27 9.33
CA SER A 84 -12.42 -3.20 10.16
C SER A 84 -13.83 -2.69 10.47
N VAL A 85 -14.02 -1.36 10.45
CA VAL A 85 -15.30 -0.70 10.75
C VAL A 85 -16.01 -0.16 9.52
N VAL A 86 -15.35 -0.17 8.36
CA VAL A 86 -15.90 0.27 7.08
C VAL A 86 -16.28 -0.95 6.22
N PRO A 87 -17.47 -0.98 5.60
CA PRO A 87 -17.83 -2.07 4.68
C PRO A 87 -16.85 -2.17 3.51
N ARG A 88 -16.50 -3.39 3.11
CA ARG A 88 -15.45 -3.63 2.10
C ARG A 88 -15.72 -2.95 0.75
N GLU A 89 -16.99 -2.81 0.37
CA GLU A 89 -17.42 -2.11 -0.84
C GLU A 89 -17.10 -0.61 -0.86
N HIS A 90 -16.85 0.00 0.31
CA HIS A 90 -16.46 1.40 0.43
C HIS A 90 -14.94 1.62 0.50
N VAL A 91 -14.15 0.55 0.62
CA VAL A 91 -12.68 0.66 0.67
C VAL A 91 -12.14 0.75 -0.76
N THR A 92 -12.10 1.98 -1.29
CA THR A 92 -11.62 2.32 -2.63
C THR A 92 -10.38 3.22 -2.56
N TRP A 93 -9.77 3.50 -3.71
CA TRP A 93 -8.66 4.47 -3.80
C TRP A 93 -9.07 5.87 -3.32
N GLU A 94 -10.28 6.32 -3.65
CA GLU A 94 -10.80 7.63 -3.21
C GLU A 94 -11.10 7.69 -1.71
N PHE A 95 -11.22 6.54 -1.05
CA PHE A 95 -11.39 6.44 0.39
C PHE A 95 -10.06 6.47 1.15
N PHE A 96 -8.98 6.02 0.49
CA PHE A 96 -7.62 6.02 1.03
C PHE A 96 -7.07 7.45 1.06
#